data_AF-V5BDG1-F1
#
_entry.id   AF-V5BDG1-F1
#
_cell.length_a   1.000
_cell.length_b   1.000
_cell.length_c   1.000
_cell.angle_alpha   90.00
_cell.angle_beta   90.00
_cell.angle_gamma   90.00
#
_symmetry.space_group_name_H-M   'P 1'
#
loop_
_entity.id
_entity.type
_entity.pdbx_description
1 polymer ?
#
loop_
_entity_poly.entity_id
_entity_poly.type
_entity_poly.pdbx_seq_one_letter_code
_entity_poly.pdbx_strand_id
1 'polypeptide(L)' 'MTICDDPELYQTAIRLSVELNHHLFDTFYHATALTTKETTLITADEAYYRKAKDYGQILLLQDYRISIS' A
#
# COMPACT_ATOMS: atom_id res chain seq x y z
N MET A 1 -17.20 7.54 2.31
CA MET A 1 -16.18 6.51 2.52
C MET A 1 -16.73 5.23 1.96
N THR A 2 -16.21 4.75 0.83
CA THR A 2 -16.64 3.49 0.23
C THR A 2 -15.88 2.36 0.93
N ILE A 3 -16.59 1.35 1.42
CA ILE A 3 -15.95 0.15 1.98
C ILE A 3 -15.39 -0.63 0.79
N CYS A 4 -14.07 -0.87 0.77
CA CYS A 4 -13.44 -1.73 -0.24
C CYS A 4 -13.59 -3.18 0.23
N ASP A 5 -14.69 -3.82 -0.16
CA ASP A 5 -14.99 -5.23 0.16
C ASP A 5 -14.78 -6.14 -1.06
N ASP A 6 -13.65 -5.95 -1.74
CA ASP A 6 -13.30 -6.70 -2.95
C ASP A 6 -12.45 -7.94 -2.57
N PRO A 7 -12.89 -9.17 -2.90
CA PRO A 7 -12.10 -10.38 -2.70
C PRO A 7 -10.68 -10.32 -3.28
N GLU A 8 -10.44 -9.57 -4.35
CA GLU A 8 -9.12 -9.39 -4.95
C GLU A 8 -8.19 -8.57 -4.05
N LEU A 9 -8.75 -7.58 -3.33
CA LEU A 9 -8.02 -6.78 -2.35
C LEU A 9 -7.57 -7.63 -1.17
N TYR A 10 -8.47 -8.47 -0.61
CA TYR A 10 -8.12 -9.39 0.48
C TYR A 10 -7.03 -10.37 0.07
N GLN A 11 -7.15 -10.97 -1.11
CA GLN A 11 -6.12 -11.89 -1.63
C GLN A 11 -4.77 -11.18 -1.80
N THR A 12 -4.78 -9.96 -2.31
CA THR A 12 -3.56 -9.15 -2.48
C THR A 12 -2.92 -8.82 -1.13
N ALA A 13 -3.71 -8.39 -0.14
CA ALA A 13 -3.22 -8.07 1.20
C ALA A 13 -2.61 -9.31 1.90
N ILE A 14 -3.30 -10.45 1.84
CA ILE A 14 -2.81 -11.70 2.43
C ILE A 14 -1.49 -12.13 1.75
N ARG A 15 -1.43 -12.09 0.42
CA ARG A 15 -0.20 -12.42 -0.32
C ARG A 15 0.97 -11.53 0.12
N LEU A 16 0.77 -10.21 0.15
CA LEU A 16 1.80 -9.26 0.59
C LEU A 16 2.24 -9.51 2.04
N SER A 17 1.29 -9.79 2.94
CA SER A 17 1.59 -10.09 4.36
C SER A 17 2.51 -11.30 4.49
N VAL A 18 2.24 -12.37 3.72
CA VAL A 18 3.05 -13.59 3.70
C VAL A 18 4.42 -13.34 3.06
N GLU A 19 4.46 -12.74 1.87
CA GLU A 19 5.71 -12.54 1.11
C GLU A 19 6.67 -11.55 1.80
N LEU A 20 6.13 -10.50 2.43
CA LEU A 20 6.95 -9.47 3.09
C LEU A 20 7.20 -9.76 4.57
N ASN A 21 6.56 -10.81 5.12
CA ASN A 21 6.49 -11.08 6.55
C ASN A 21 6.18 -9.79 7.33
N HIS A 22 5.01 -9.22 7.05
CA HIS A 22 4.56 -7.95 7.60
C HIS A 22 3.09 -8.00 7.98
N HIS A 23 2.64 -7.09 8.84
CA HIS A 23 1.29 -7.15 9.37
C HIS A 23 0.25 -6.97 8.27
N LEU A 24 -0.80 -7.80 8.34
CA LEU A 24 -1.88 -7.79 7.37
C LEU A 24 -2.52 -6.40 7.21
N PHE A 25 -2.65 -5.64 8.31
CA PHE A 25 -3.22 -4.29 8.30
C PHE A 25 -2.40 -3.30 7.48
N ASP A 26 -1.06 -3.31 7.62
CA ASP A 26 -0.20 -2.45 6.80
C ASP A 26 -0.31 -2.82 5.31
N THR A 27 -0.38 -4.13 5.03
CA THR A 27 -0.50 -4.63 3.66
C THR A 27 -1.89 -4.39 3.04
N PHE A 28 -2.93 -4.19 3.85
CA PHE A 28 -4.27 -3.82 3.35
C PHE A 28 -4.28 -2.44 2.71
N TYR A 29 -3.63 -1.47 3.33
CA TYR A 29 -3.53 -0.13 2.75
C TYR A 29 -2.77 -0.15 1.43
N HIS A 30 -1.73 -0.98 1.34
CA HIS A 30 -0.98 -1.13 0.10
C HIS A 30 -1.78 -1.88 -0.97
N ALA A 31 -2.45 -2.97 -0.61
CA ALA A 31 -3.35 -3.69 -1.50
C ALA A 31 -4.44 -2.77 -2.06
N THR A 32 -5.04 -1.91 -1.22
CA THR A 32 -6.02 -0.90 -1.64
C THR A 32 -5.45 0.03 -2.70
N ALA A 33 -4.20 0.49 -2.53
CA ALA A 33 -3.53 1.33 -3.52
C ALA A 33 -3.22 0.60 -4.83
N LEU A 34 -2.88 -0.69 -4.76
CA LEU A 34 -2.60 -1.51 -5.94
C LEU A 34 -3.85 -1.86 -6.75
N THR A 35 -5.00 -2.04 -6.10
CA THR A 35 -6.26 -2.41 -6.76
C THR A 35 -7.14 -1.22 -7.15
N THR A 36 -6.81 -0.02 -6.68
CA THR A 36 -7.56 1.21 -6.98
C THR A 36 -6.79 2.09 -7.97
N LYS A 37 -7.49 2.57 -9.01
CA LYS A 37 -6.87 3.45 -10.00
C LYS A 37 -6.30 4.71 -9.36
N GLU A 38 -5.12 5.14 -9.84
CA GLU A 38 -4.47 6.42 -9.48
C GLU A 38 -4.28 6.62 -7.97
N THR A 39 -4.16 5.52 -7.21
CA THR A 39 -4.02 5.56 -5.76
C THR A 39 -2.61 5.13 -5.35
N THR A 40 -1.97 5.90 -4.49
CA THR A 40 -0.65 5.58 -3.95
C THR A 40 -0.69 5.58 -2.43
N LEU A 41 -0.15 4.53 -1.82
CA LEU A 41 0.06 4.49 -0.37
C LEU A 41 1.22 5.42 0.00
N ILE A 42 0.94 6.45 0.80
CA ILE A 42 1.98 7.27 1.43
C ILE A 42 2.22 6.72 2.83
N THR A 43 3.46 6.31 3.13
CA THR A 43 3.83 5.72 4.43
C THR A 43 5.04 6.39 5.07
N ALA A 44 5.02 6.56 6.39
CA ALA A 44 6.21 6.92 7.16
C ALA A 44 7.02 5.68 7.60
N ASP A 45 6.51 4.46 7.36
CA ASP A 45 7.20 3.22 7.68
C ASP A 45 8.24 2.87 6.62
N GLU A 46 9.49 3.25 6.88
CA GLU A 46 10.61 2.91 6.00
C GLU A 46 10.91 1.41 5.95
N ALA A 47 10.66 0.67 7.03
CA ALA A 47 10.91 -0.77 7.07
C ALA A 47 9.96 -1.51 6.14
N TYR A 48 8.68 -1.11 6.13
CA TYR A 48 7.72 -1.60 5.17
C TYR A 48 8.09 -1.18 3.73
N TYR A 49 8.37 0.11 3.50
CA TYR A 49 8.72 0.62 2.18
C TYR A 49 9.90 -0.13 1.56
N ARG A 50 10.98 -0.38 2.31
CA ARG A 50 12.15 -1.11 1.81
C ARG A 50 11.82 -2.51 1.29
N LYS A 51 10.83 -3.18 1.91
CA LYS A 51 10.35 -4.50 1.50
C LYS A 51 9.35 -4.43 0.34
N ALA A 52 8.53 -3.39 0.30
CA ALA A 52 7.33 -3.33 -0.55
C ALA A 52 7.49 -2.46 -1.81
N LYS A 53 8.53 -1.62 -1.91
CA LYS A 53 8.72 -0.65 -3.01
C LYS A 53 8.65 -1.26 -4.41
N ASP A 54 9.09 -2.50 -4.57
CA ASP A 54 9.15 -3.17 -5.88
C ASP A 54 7.75 -3.61 -6.38
N TYR A 55 6.72 -3.61 -5.51
CA TYR A 55 5.33 -3.81 -5.89
C TYR A 55 4.68 -2.54 -6.48
N GLY A 56 5.31 -1.37 -6.34
CA GLY A 56 4.79 -0.09 -6.83
C GLY A 56 3.67 0.49 -5.95
N GLN A 57 3.06 1.60 -6.41
CA GLN A 57 1.96 2.32 -5.72
C GLN A 57 2.22 2.62 -4.23
N ILE A 58 3.48 2.86 -3.87
CA ILE A 58 3.89 3.23 -2.52
C ILE A 58 4.97 4.32 -2.57
N LEU A 59 4.87 5.30 -1.67
CA LEU A 59 5.79 6.42 -1.54
C LEU A 59 6.10 6.68 -0.07
N LEU A 60 7.34 7.04 0.24
CA LEU A 60 7.68 7.50 1.58
C LEU A 60 7.10 8.89 1.84
N LEU A 61 6.59 9.11 3.05
CA LEU A 61 6.02 10.39 3.48
C LEU A 61 7.02 11.54 3.30
N GLN A 62 8.31 11.30 3.54
CA GLN A 62 9.36 12.31 3.35
C GLN A 62 9.57 12.73 1.89
N ASP A 63 9.22 11.86 0.95
CA ASP A 63 9.34 12.11 -0.50
C ASP A 63 8.04 12.68 -1.08
N TYR A 64 6.95 12.68 -0.31
CA TYR A 64 5.69 13.25 -0.75
C TYR A 64 5.77 14.77 -0.85
N ARG A 65 5.52 15.29 -2.06
CA ARG A 65 5.47 16.72 -2.36
C ARG A 65 4.05 17.11 -2.75
N ILE A 66 3.50 18.11 -2.06
CA ILE A 66 2.22 18.70 -2.45
C ILE A 66 2.49 19.67 -3.59
N SER A 67 1.98 19.37 -4.78
CA SER A 67 1.86 20.35 -5.85
C SER A 67 0.60 21.17 -5.57
N ILE A 68 0.77 22.35 -4.99
CA ILE A 68 -0.33 23.32 -4.89
C ILE A 68 -0.41 24.02 -6.26
N SER A 69 -1.35 23.58 -7.09
CA SER A 69 -1.77 24.27 -8.32
C SER A 69 -2.87 25.26 -8.02
#